data_AF-A0A238VS75-F1
#
_entry.id   AF-A0A238VS75-F1
#
_cell.length_a   1.000
_cell.length_b   1.000
_cell.length_c   1.000
_cell.angle_alpha   90.00
_cell.angle_beta   90.00
_cell.angle_gamma   90.00
#
_symmetry.space_group_name_H-M   'P 1'
#
loop_
_entity.id
_entity.type
_entity.pdbx_description
1 polymer ?
#
loop_
_entity_poly.entity_id
_entity_poly.type
_entity_poly.pdbx_seq_one_letter_code
_entity_poly.pdbx_strand_id
1 'polypeptide(L)'
;MYFCPFINYIQLLMKKIFRIVSILEGVSYLLLLFIATPIKYILGNEIFVKMLGMPHGLLFIVYIILAIMLKYELGWETKKFFIILMASVIPFGTFYVDKKYLRA
;
A
#
# COMPACT_ATOMS: atom_id res chain seq x y z
N MET A 1 30.60 -12.25 16.11
CA MET A 1 29.17 -12.60 16.24
C MET A 1 28.40 -11.42 16.86
N TYR A 2 28.36 -10.25 16.19
CA TYR A 2 27.69 -9.03 16.71
C TYR A 2 26.74 -8.36 15.69
N PHE A 3 26.48 -8.99 14.53
CA PHE A 3 25.72 -8.38 13.43
C PHE A 3 24.18 -8.54 13.54
N CYS A 4 23.65 -9.10 14.63
CA CYS A 4 22.25 -9.56 14.71
C CYS A 4 21.15 -8.54 15.15
N PRO A 5 21.42 -7.48 15.95
CA PRO A 5 20.33 -6.60 16.43
C PRO A 5 19.94 -5.50 15.42
N PHE A 6 20.84 -5.09 14.52
CA PHE A 6 20.59 -3.98 13.59
C PHE A 6 19.66 -4.35 12.42
N ILE A 7 19.86 -5.54 11.82
CA ILE A 7 19.00 -6.06 10.74
C ILE A 7 17.54 -6.21 11.21
N ASN A 8 17.32 -6.70 12.42
CA ASN A 8 15.97 -6.84 12.97
C ASN A 8 15.26 -5.48 13.13
N TYR A 9 15.99 -4.42 13.49
CA TYR A 9 15.42 -3.08 13.63
C TYR A 9 14.99 -2.48 12.28
N ILE A 10 15.81 -2.65 11.24
CA ILE A 10 15.49 -2.21 9.87
C ILE A 10 14.26 -2.95 9.34
N GLN A 11 14.19 -4.27 9.53
CA GLN A 11 13.03 -5.07 9.10
C GLN A 11 11.74 -4.66 9.83
N LEU A 12 11.82 -4.39 11.13
CA LEU A 12 10.69 -3.87 11.93
C LEU A 12 10.25 -2.48 11.45
N LEU A 13 11.20 -1.60 11.15
CA LEU A 13 10.92 -0.26 10.65
C LEU A 13 10.26 -0.32 9.27
N MET A 14 10.81 -1.12 8.35
CA MET A 14 10.25 -1.29 7.00
C MET A 14 8.84 -1.88 7.02
N LYS A 15 8.58 -2.87 7.87
CA LYS A 15 7.20 -3.40 8.05
C LYS A 15 6.24 -2.31 8.52
N LYS A 16 6.64 -1.47 9.49
CA LYS A 16 5.80 -0.36 9.97
C LYS A 16 5.53 0.66 8.88
N ILE A 17 6.55 1.05 8.11
CA ILE A 17 6.41 1.99 6.99
C ILE A 17 5.48 1.40 5.92
N PHE A 18 5.69 0.15 5.52
CA PHE A 18 4.83 -0.52 4.54
C PHE A 18 3.38 -0.61 5.01
N ARG A 19 3.15 -0.84 6.31
CA ARG A 19 1.81 -0.81 6.89
C ARG A 19 1.14 0.56 6.76
N ILE A 20 1.86 1.63 7.06
CA ILE A 20 1.34 2.99 6.94
C ILE A 20 1.04 3.31 5.47
N VAL A 21 1.97 2.99 4.56
CA VAL A 21 1.79 3.22 3.11
C VAL A 21 0.62 2.39 2.58
N SER A 22 0.48 1.12 2.98
CA SER A 22 -0.63 0.25 2.60
C SER A 22 -1.99 0.83 3.00
N ILE A 23 -2.10 1.38 4.21
CA ILE A 23 -3.35 1.99 4.69
C ILE A 23 -3.60 3.30 3.95
N LEU A 24 -2.58 4.15 3.78
CA LEU A 24 -2.70 5.42 3.04
C LEU A 24 -3.11 5.19 1.58
N GLU A 25 -2.52 4.19 0.92
CA GLU A 25 -2.85 3.81 -0.45
C GLU A 25 -4.31 3.35 -0.55
N GLY A 26 -4.75 2.44 0.32
CA GLY A 26 -6.14 1.98 0.36
C GLY A 26 -7.15 3.11 0.65
N VAL A 27 -6.84 3.98 1.61
CA VAL A 27 -7.68 5.15 1.92
C VAL A 27 -7.72 6.12 0.75
N SER A 28 -6.57 6.41 0.11
CA SER A 28 -6.52 7.29 -1.06
C SER A 28 -7.32 6.73 -2.24
N TYR A 29 -7.33 5.41 -2.44
CA TYR A 29 -8.13 4.75 -3.47
C TYR A 29 -9.62 4.79 -3.17
N LEU A 30 -10.01 4.56 -1.90
CA LEU A 30 -11.39 4.71 -1.45
C LEU A 30 -11.90 6.14 -1.62
N LEU A 31 -11.12 7.15 -1.25
CA LEU A 31 -11.47 8.56 -1.48
C LEU A 31 -11.63 8.86 -2.97
N LEU A 32 -10.75 8.31 -3.82
CA LEU A 32 -10.84 8.50 -5.26
C LEU A 32 -12.12 7.86 -5.81
N LEU A 33 -12.44 6.62 -5.44
CA LEU A 33 -13.64 5.92 -5.90
C LEU A 33 -14.95 6.50 -5.35
N PHE A 34 -15.05 6.77 -4.04
CA PHE A 34 -16.31 7.18 -3.41
C PHE A 34 -16.53 8.70 -3.41
N ILE A 35 -15.50 9.52 -3.55
CA ILE A 35 -15.62 10.99 -3.51
C ILE A 35 -15.27 11.58 -4.87
N ALA A 36 -14.08 11.27 -5.41
CA ALA A 36 -13.63 11.91 -6.63
C ALA A 36 -14.43 11.48 -7.86
N THR A 37 -14.74 10.18 -8.02
CA THR A 37 -15.53 9.73 -9.18
C THR A 37 -16.98 10.22 -9.16
N PRO A 38 -17.74 10.20 -8.04
CA PRO A 38 -19.12 10.66 -8.07
C PRO A 38 -19.20 12.17 -8.26
N ILE A 39 -18.29 12.94 -7.62
CA ILE A 39 -18.17 14.38 -7.85
C ILE A 39 -17.88 14.68 -9.33
N LYS A 40 -16.97 13.93 -9.97
CA LYS A 40 -16.69 14.10 -11.40
C LYS A 40 -17.94 13.89 -12.26
N TYR A 41 -18.74 12.87 -11.98
CA TYR A 41 -19.94 12.58 -12.77
C TYR A 41 -21.10 13.55 -12.48
N ILE A 42 -21.26 14.00 -11.23
CA ILE A 42 -22.37 14.89 -10.81
C ILE A 42 -22.08 16.35 -11.16
N LEU A 43 -20.88 16.84 -10.87
CA LEU A 43 -20.49 18.25 -11.03
C LEU A 43 -19.73 18.51 -12.33
N GLY A 44 -19.45 17.47 -13.13
CA GLY A 44 -18.67 17.57 -14.37
C GLY A 44 -17.23 18.02 -14.16
N ASN A 45 -16.75 18.08 -12.91
CA ASN A 45 -15.49 18.70 -12.54
C ASN A 45 -14.48 17.65 -12.07
N GLU A 46 -13.37 17.56 -12.79
CA GLU A 46 -12.31 16.57 -12.58
C GLU A 46 -11.19 17.01 -11.63
N ILE A 47 -11.29 18.20 -11.02
CA ILE A 47 -10.25 18.74 -10.12
C ILE A 47 -9.93 17.76 -8.99
N PHE A 48 -10.94 17.18 -8.34
CA PHE A 48 -10.74 16.23 -7.24
C PHE A 48 -10.09 14.93 -7.68
N VAL A 49 -10.40 14.46 -8.90
CA VAL A 49 -9.76 13.26 -9.47
C VAL A 49 -8.30 13.54 -9.79
N LYS A 50 -7.96 14.73 -10.31
CA LYS A 50 -6.57 15.12 -10.56
C LYS A 50 -5.79 15.30 -9.26
N MET A 51 -6.38 16.00 -8.29
CA MET A 51 -5.77 16.24 -6.98
C MET A 51 -5.54 14.97 -6.17
N LEU A 52 -6.47 14.01 -6.17
CA LEU A 52 -6.35 12.75 -5.43
C LEU A 52 -5.66 11.65 -6.25
N GLY A 53 -5.76 11.69 -7.58
CA GLY A 53 -5.17 10.69 -8.46
C GLY A 53 -3.66 10.73 -8.51
N MET A 54 -3.06 11.92 -8.55
CA MET A 54 -1.60 12.07 -8.56
C MET A 54 -0.93 11.53 -7.27
N PRO A 55 -1.38 11.88 -6.05
CA PRO A 55 -0.82 11.31 -4.83
C PRO A 55 -1.18 9.82 -4.67
N HIS A 56 -2.36 9.38 -5.10
CA HIS A 56 -2.71 7.95 -5.08
C HIS A 56 -1.75 7.13 -5.96
N GLY A 57 -1.49 7.57 -7.20
CA GLY A 57 -0.53 6.89 -8.08
C GLY A 57 0.89 6.84 -7.51
N LEU A 58 1.32 7.91 -6.83
CA LEU A 58 2.61 7.93 -6.14
C LEU A 58 2.65 6.94 -4.97
N LEU A 59 1.60 6.89 -4.14
CA LEU A 59 1.46 5.92 -3.06
C LEU A 59 1.47 4.47 -3.58
N PHE A 60 0.82 4.21 -4.72
CA PHE A 60 0.79 2.90 -5.36
C PHE A 60 2.19 2.44 -5.82
N ILE A 61 2.98 3.34 -6.43
CA ILE A 61 4.36 3.03 -6.81
C ILE A 61 5.22 2.74 -5.57
N VAL A 62 5.11 3.58 -4.53
CA VAL A 62 5.84 3.37 -3.26
C VAL A 62 5.44 2.05 -2.62
N TYR A 63 4.15 1.69 -2.66
CA TYR A 63 3.67 0.40 -2.18
C TYR A 63 4.32 -0.78 -2.90
N ILE A 64 4.40 -0.75 -4.23
CA ILE A 64 5.03 -1.81 -5.02
C ILE A 64 6.52 -1.94 -4.67
N ILE A 65 7.24 -0.82 -4.60
CA ILE A 65 8.67 -0.82 -4.27
C ILE A 65 8.89 -1.46 -2.89
N LEU A 66 8.13 -1.03 -1.88
CA LEU A 66 8.22 -1.58 -0.53
C LEU A 66 7.83 -3.07 -0.48
N ALA A 67 6.81 -3.49 -1.23
CA ALA A 67 6.41 -4.89 -1.32
C ALA A 67 7.52 -5.77 -1.92
N ILE A 68 8.23 -5.27 -2.94
CA ILE A 68 9.38 -5.96 -3.54
C ILE A 68 10.52 -6.07 -2.53
N MET A 69 10.86 -4.98 -1.84
CA MET A 69 11.94 -4.99 -0.83
C MET A 69 11.64 -5.97 0.31
N LEU A 70 10.41 -5.94 0.85
CA LEU A 70 9.97 -6.86 1.91
C LEU A 70 9.92 -8.32 1.43
N LYS A 71 9.60 -8.57 0.16
CA LYS A 71 9.65 -9.92 -0.41
C LYS A 71 11.05 -10.53 -0.30
N TYR A 72 12.09 -9.76 -0.64
CA TYR A 72 13.48 -10.21 -0.53
C TYR A 72 13.93 -10.35 0.92
N GLU A 73 13.59 -9.39 1.80
CA GLU A 73 13.98 -9.45 3.22
C GLU A 73 13.29 -10.55 4.02
N LEU A 74 12.01 -10.80 3.77
CA LEU A 74 11.20 -11.77 4.52
C LEU A 74 11.11 -13.14 3.85
N GLY A 75 11.75 -13.31 2.69
CA GLY A 75 11.70 -14.54 1.92
C GLY A 75 10.28 -14.95 1.53
N TRP A 76 9.41 -13.98 1.20
CA TRP A 76 8.03 -14.30 0.84
C TRP A 76 7.96 -15.11 -0.45
N GLU A 77 7.17 -16.18 -0.43
CA GLU A 77 6.82 -16.92 -1.64
C GLU A 77 6.18 -16.00 -2.68
N THR A 78 6.47 -16.25 -3.96
CA THR A 78 5.92 -15.50 -5.09
C THR A 78 4.39 -15.43 -5.08
N LYS A 79 3.70 -16.46 -4.58
CA LYS A 79 2.24 -16.44 -4.38
C LYS A 79 1.80 -15.36 -3.40
N LYS A 80 2.46 -15.24 -2.25
CA LYS A 80 2.15 -14.20 -1.23
C LYS A 80 2.40 -12.81 -1.79
N PHE A 81 3.52 -12.62 -2.49
CA PHE A 81 3.81 -11.35 -3.16
C PHE A 81 2.74 -10.96 -4.17
N PHE A 82 2.26 -11.89 -5.01
CA PHE A 82 1.19 -11.64 -5.96
C PHE A 82 -0.14 -11.28 -5.28
N ILE A 83 -0.49 -11.96 -4.18
CA ILE A 83 -1.68 -11.65 -3.38
C ILE A 83 -1.59 -10.21 -2.84
N ILE A 84 -0.41 -9.79 -2.38
CA ILE A 84 -0.18 -8.45 -1.84
C ILE A 84 -0.27 -7.37 -2.92
N LEU A 85 0.26 -7.63 -4.12
CA LEU A 85 0.08 -6.72 -5.26
C LEU A 85 -1.38 -6.64 -5.73
N MET A 86 -2.08 -7.77 -5.82
CA MET A 86 -3.51 -7.75 -6.17
C MET A 86 -4.35 -7.03 -5.10
N ALA A 87 -3.92 -7.10 -3.85
CA ALA A 87 -4.57 -6.43 -2.74
C ALA A 87 -4.47 -4.91 -2.79
N SER A 88 -3.46 -4.29 -3.44
CA SER A 88 -3.46 -2.83 -3.64
C SER A 88 -4.43 -2.38 -4.73
N VAL A 89 -4.72 -3.23 -5.71
CA VAL A 89 -5.70 -2.91 -6.77
C VAL A 89 -7.15 -3.01 -6.26
N ILE A 90 -7.37 -3.85 -5.25
CA ILE A 90 -8.69 -4.01 -4.63
C ILE A 90 -8.83 -3.00 -3.48
N PRO A 91 -9.89 -2.16 -3.44
CA PRO A 91 -10.02 -1.09 -2.45
C PRO A 91 -10.04 -1.57 -0.99
N PHE A 92 -10.40 -2.84 -0.78
CA PHE A 92 -10.38 -3.50 0.53
C PHE A 92 -9.22 -4.49 0.72
N GLY A 93 -8.41 -4.70 -0.32
CA GLY A 93 -7.33 -5.68 -0.29
C GLY A 93 -6.19 -5.24 0.63
N THR A 94 -5.82 -3.96 0.62
CA THR A 94 -4.77 -3.43 1.51
C THR A 94 -5.11 -3.56 2.99
N PHE A 95 -6.40 -3.45 3.36
CA PHE A 95 -6.88 -3.74 4.72
C PHE A 95 -6.78 -5.23 5.07
N TYR A 96 -6.98 -6.13 4.11
CA TYR A 96 -6.78 -7.56 4.31
C TYR A 96 -5.29 -7.90 4.50
N VAL A 97 -4.40 -7.25 3.75
CA VAL A 97 -2.95 -7.40 3.90
C VAL A 97 -2.46 -6.87 5.24
N ASP A 98 -2.96 -5.71 5.69
CA ASP A 98 -2.71 -5.20 7.05
C ASP A 98 -3.06 -6.25 8.11
N LYS A 99 -4.30 -6.75 8.05
CA LYS A 99 -4.84 -7.65 9.07
C LYS A 99 -4.18 -9.04 9.07
N LYS A 100 -3.82 -9.57 7.90
CA LYS A 100 -3.34 -10.97 7.77
C LYS A 100 -1.83 -11.12 7.75
N TYR A 101 -1.09 -10.14 7.23
CA TYR A 101 0.36 -10.27 7.02
C TYR A 101 1.19 -9.27 7.83
N LEU A 102 0.61 -8.15 8.26
CA LEU A 102 1.34 -7.08 8.97
C LEU A 102 1.01 -6.98 10.46
N ARG A 103 -0.09 -7.61 10.89
CA ARG A 103 -0.43 -7.74 12.30
C ARG A 103 0.26 -8.99 12.87
N ALA A 104 1.50 -8.80 13.32
CA ALA A 104 2.18 -9.73 14.23
C ALA A 104 1.56 -9.62 15.64
#